data_AF-A0A961A787-F1
#
_entry.id   AF-A0A961A787-F1
#
_cell.length_a   1.000
_cell.length_b   1.000
_cell.length_c   1.000
_cell.angle_alpha   90.00
_cell.angle_beta   90.00
_cell.angle_gamma   90.00
#
_symmetry.space_group_name_H-M   'P 1'
#
loop_
_entity.id
_entity.type
_entity.pdbx_description
1 polymer ?
#
loop_
_entity_poly.entity_id
_entity_poly.type
_entity_poly.pdbx_seq_one_letter_code
_entity_poly.pdbx_strand_id
1 'polypeptide(L)'
;EQALQPEQHESLVNPASYELPEKLAAERVPVSPAEARTLQIHAPLRRQLPRKRKGFTFEGRIGGHKLYLRTGEYSDGTLGEVFIDMHKEGAAFRSLMNCFAIAVSKGLQYGVPLEEFVDTFVFTRFEPSGTCDHPNIKMAQSVIDYVFRVLGMEYLGRTDFVQVKPAADELILNQHERQVRLEAQPLISASEAARADREAGNAALPPVMSGPSVHPPQPVHSGNGHGNGNGNGKGNGNGNGHAQQPVMLNAMEEQLSSMMGDAPFCESCGHVTVRNGSCYKCLNCGTSQGCS
;
A
#
# COMPACT_ATOMS: atom_id res chain seq x y z
N GLU A 1 8.02 43.96 52.68
CA GLU A 1 7.74 44.86 51.55
C GLU A 1 8.58 44.43 50.36
N GLN A 2 8.00 44.57 49.16
CA GLN A 2 8.59 44.44 47.82
C GLN A 2 8.77 43.05 47.20
N ALA A 3 8.20 42.98 46.00
CA ALA A 3 7.93 41.86 45.15
C ALA A 3 9.04 41.63 44.12
N LEU A 4 9.13 40.41 43.58
CA LEU A 4 9.40 40.20 42.15
C LEU A 4 8.91 38.81 41.73
N GLN A 5 8.15 38.77 40.63
CA GLN A 5 7.57 37.57 40.02
C GLN A 5 8.60 36.82 39.14
N PRO A 6 8.36 35.52 38.83
CA PRO A 6 9.21 34.76 37.93
C PRO A 6 8.90 35.05 36.46
N GLU A 7 9.90 35.52 35.71
CA GLU A 7 9.80 35.74 34.27
C GLU A 7 10.01 34.45 33.48
N GLN A 8 9.21 34.31 32.43
CA GLN A 8 9.06 33.13 31.59
C GLN A 8 10.27 32.94 30.66
N HIS A 9 10.85 31.74 30.64
CA HIS A 9 11.89 31.38 29.68
C HIS A 9 11.25 30.65 28.48
N GLU A 10 10.71 31.44 27.54
CA GLU A 10 10.25 30.96 26.24
C GLU A 10 11.40 31.12 25.23
N SER A 11 12.26 30.09 25.12
CA SER A 11 13.30 30.05 24.10
C SER A 11 12.70 29.53 22.79
N LEU A 12 12.22 30.47 21.97
CA LEU A 12 12.01 30.27 20.54
C LEU A 12 13.37 29.96 19.88
N VAL A 13 13.64 28.69 19.61
CA VAL A 13 14.77 28.30 18.77
C VAL A 13 14.35 28.54 17.31
N ASN A 14 14.93 29.59 16.72
CA ASN A 14 14.76 29.95 15.33
C ASN A 14 15.41 28.85 14.44
N PRO A 15 14.69 28.22 13.48
CA PRO A 15 15.23 27.15 12.65
C PRO A 15 16.25 27.61 11.58
N ALA A 16 16.69 28.87 11.62
CA ALA A 16 17.52 29.48 10.57
C ALA A 16 19.04 29.44 10.80
N SER A 17 19.56 28.78 11.84
CA SER A 17 21.00 28.82 12.16
C SER A 17 21.64 27.44 12.29
N TYR A 18 21.49 26.59 11.27
CA TYR A 18 22.41 25.47 11.06
C TYR A 18 23.49 25.89 10.06
N GLU A 19 24.51 26.58 10.55
CA GLU A 19 25.69 26.92 9.75
C GLU A 19 26.50 25.64 9.49
N LEU A 20 26.56 25.22 8.22
CA LEU A 20 27.42 24.14 7.76
C LEU A 20 28.90 24.54 7.95
N PRO A 21 29.76 23.68 8.52
CA PRO A 21 31.17 24.02 8.73
C PRO A 21 31.90 24.25 7.40
N GLU A 22 32.47 25.44 7.25
CA GLU A 22 33.07 26.04 6.06
C GLU A 22 34.41 25.41 5.61
N LYS A 23 34.73 24.19 6.06
CA LYS A 23 36.01 23.54 5.79
C LYS A 23 35.85 22.22 5.06
N LEU A 24 35.40 22.31 3.81
CA LEU A 24 35.69 21.31 2.78
C LEU A 24 35.83 22.01 1.41
N ALA A 25 36.66 23.05 1.36
CA ALA A 25 37.03 23.71 0.11
C ALA A 25 38.06 22.84 -0.65
N ALA A 26 37.56 22.12 -1.65
CA ALA A 26 38.14 21.92 -2.98
C ALA A 26 39.63 21.55 -3.12
N GLU A 27 39.93 20.24 -3.09
CA GLU A 27 40.92 19.66 -4.00
C GLU A 27 40.15 19.13 -5.23
N ARG A 28 40.15 19.87 -6.34
CA ARG A 28 39.49 19.44 -7.58
C ARG A 28 40.42 18.48 -8.34
N VAL A 29 40.15 17.19 -8.25
CA VAL A 29 40.69 16.22 -9.22
C VAL A 29 40.03 16.49 -10.58
N PRO A 30 40.79 16.74 -11.67
CA PRO A 30 40.20 16.94 -12.99
C PRO A 30 39.67 15.61 -13.52
N VAL A 31 38.36 15.40 -13.43
CA VAL A 31 37.69 14.30 -14.12
C VAL A 31 37.61 14.66 -15.60
N SER A 32 38.21 13.82 -16.45
CA SER A 32 38.22 14.05 -17.91
C SER A 32 36.79 14.04 -18.48
N PRO A 33 36.50 14.76 -19.59
CA PRO A 33 35.14 14.94 -20.12
C PRO A 33 34.47 13.67 -20.69
N ALA A 34 35.13 12.50 -20.62
CA ALA A 34 34.69 11.30 -21.33
C ALA A 34 33.64 10.46 -20.59
N GLU A 35 33.36 10.71 -19.31
CA GLU A 35 32.46 9.85 -18.51
C GLU A 35 31.46 10.64 -17.66
N ALA A 36 30.79 11.62 -18.27
CA ALA A 36 29.53 12.10 -17.74
C ALA A 36 28.45 11.02 -17.96
N ARG A 37 28.52 9.91 -17.21
CA ARG A 37 27.39 8.98 -17.09
C ARG A 37 26.26 9.75 -16.43
N THR A 38 25.32 10.20 -17.23
CA THR A 38 24.05 10.76 -16.76
C THR A 38 23.39 9.71 -15.87
N LEU A 39 23.41 9.95 -14.55
CA LEU A 39 22.54 9.25 -13.61
C LEU A 39 21.10 9.61 -14.02
N GLN A 40 20.49 8.76 -14.84
CA GLN A 40 19.05 8.84 -15.08
C GLN A 40 18.37 8.48 -13.76
N ILE A 41 18.00 9.50 -13.00
CA ILE A 41 17.11 9.36 -11.85
C ILE A 41 15.75 8.96 -12.44
N HIS A 42 15.51 7.66 -12.56
CA HIS A 42 14.16 7.17 -12.84
C HIS A 42 13.31 7.51 -11.62
N ALA A 43 12.43 8.49 -11.78
CA ALA A 43 11.39 8.74 -10.78
C ALA A 43 10.67 7.40 -10.50
N PRO A 44 10.47 7.02 -9.22
CA PRO A 44 9.85 5.74 -8.91
C PRO A 44 8.48 5.69 -9.57
N LEU A 45 8.31 4.76 -10.52
CA LEU A 45 7.04 4.59 -11.20
C LEU A 45 6.08 3.94 -10.21
N ARG A 46 4.95 4.58 -9.95
CA ARG A 46 3.91 4.05 -9.07
C ARG A 46 3.49 2.65 -9.54
N ARG A 47 3.67 1.63 -8.69
CA ARG A 47 3.13 0.29 -8.88
C ARG A 47 1.63 0.33 -8.57
N GLN A 48 0.79 -0.02 -9.54
CA GLN A 48 -0.66 -0.06 -9.32
C GLN A 48 -1.07 -1.36 -8.64
N LEU A 49 -1.99 -1.27 -7.68
CA LEU A 49 -2.59 -2.46 -7.08
C LEU A 49 -3.66 -3.07 -7.99
N PRO A 50 -3.83 -4.40 -7.95
CA PRO A 50 -4.95 -5.07 -8.59
C PRO A 50 -6.31 -4.57 -8.09
N ARG A 51 -7.31 -4.56 -8.99
CA ARG A 51 -8.70 -4.20 -8.64
C ARG A 51 -9.30 -5.13 -7.57
N LYS A 52 -9.01 -6.43 -7.66
CA LYS A 52 -9.34 -7.44 -6.66
C LYS A 52 -8.03 -7.96 -6.09
N ARG A 53 -7.85 -7.84 -4.78
CA ARG A 53 -6.60 -8.13 -4.08
C ARG A 53 -6.86 -8.89 -2.79
N LYS A 54 -5.83 -9.61 -2.35
CA LYS A 54 -5.79 -10.25 -1.04
C LYS A 54 -5.38 -9.23 0.02
N GLY A 55 -5.47 -9.65 1.26
CA GLY A 55 -5.17 -8.87 2.45
C GLY A 55 -5.96 -9.43 3.62
N PHE A 56 -5.68 -8.93 4.81
CA PHE A 56 -6.40 -9.31 6.02
C PHE A 56 -7.14 -8.12 6.61
N THR A 57 -8.11 -8.43 7.48
CA THR A 57 -8.78 -7.46 8.33
C THR A 57 -8.61 -7.91 9.76
N PHE A 58 -8.18 -6.99 10.60
CA PHE A 58 -7.90 -7.23 12.00
C PHE A 58 -8.61 -6.18 12.85
N GLU A 59 -9.38 -6.64 13.85
CA GLU A 59 -9.94 -5.77 14.89
C GLU A 59 -8.95 -5.68 16.04
N GLY A 60 -8.55 -4.45 16.37
CA GLY A 60 -7.70 -4.15 17.51
C GLY A 60 -8.38 -3.24 18.52
N ARG A 61 -7.89 -3.29 19.75
CA ARG A 61 -8.23 -2.29 20.77
C ARG A 61 -6.96 -1.74 21.39
N ILE A 62 -6.90 -0.44 21.66
CA ILE A 62 -5.79 0.24 22.33
C ILE A 62 -6.38 1.24 23.32
N GLY A 63 -6.05 1.14 24.61
CA GLY A 63 -6.53 2.10 25.61
C GLY A 63 -8.06 2.19 25.70
N GLY A 64 -8.78 1.13 25.32
CA GLY A 64 -10.24 1.13 25.22
C GLY A 64 -10.80 1.55 23.86
N HIS A 65 -10.00 2.11 22.96
CA HIS A 65 -10.40 2.55 21.63
C HIS A 65 -10.32 1.41 20.62
N LYS A 66 -11.39 1.20 19.84
CA LYS A 66 -11.43 0.16 18.81
C LYS A 66 -10.92 0.69 17.48
N LEU A 67 -10.10 -0.11 16.80
CA LEU A 67 -9.69 0.13 15.42
C LEU A 67 -9.84 -1.13 14.57
N TYR A 68 -10.00 -0.92 13.27
CA TYR A 68 -9.92 -1.95 12.24
C TYR A 68 -8.76 -1.63 11.31
N LEU A 69 -7.78 -2.52 11.27
CA LEU A 69 -6.70 -2.49 10.30
C LEU A 69 -7.10 -3.38 9.12
N ARG A 70 -7.05 -2.84 7.91
CA ARG A 70 -7.24 -3.61 6.68
C ARG A 70 -6.04 -3.43 5.77
N THR A 71 -5.57 -4.51 5.17
CA THR A 71 -4.44 -4.49 4.26
C THR A 71 -4.86 -4.81 2.83
N GLY A 72 -4.10 -4.31 1.87
CA GLY A 72 -4.22 -4.67 0.46
C GLY A 72 -2.86 -5.12 -0.06
N GLU A 73 -2.81 -6.33 -0.58
CA GLU A 73 -1.58 -6.97 -1.06
C GLU A 73 -1.47 -6.96 -2.58
N TYR A 74 -0.24 -7.00 -3.06
CA TYR A 74 0.05 -7.35 -4.44
C TYR A 74 -0.08 -8.87 -4.66
N SER A 75 0.05 -9.30 -5.92
CA SER A 75 -0.01 -10.72 -6.27
C SER A 75 1.13 -11.56 -5.69
N ASP A 76 2.23 -10.92 -5.30
CA ASP A 76 3.43 -11.49 -4.68
C ASP A 76 3.38 -11.44 -3.14
N GLY A 77 2.20 -11.23 -2.56
CA GLY A 77 2.01 -11.16 -1.10
C GLY A 77 2.60 -9.92 -0.42
N THR A 78 3.29 -9.04 -1.15
CA THR A 78 3.84 -7.81 -0.57
C THR A 78 2.73 -6.81 -0.25
N LEU A 79 2.89 -6.07 0.85
CA LEU A 79 1.93 -5.05 1.28
C LEU A 79 1.95 -3.84 0.34
N GLY A 80 0.79 -3.48 -0.20
CA GLY A 80 0.65 -2.34 -1.12
C GLY A 80 -0.17 -1.17 -0.56
N GLU A 81 -1.06 -1.42 0.39
CA GLU A 81 -1.85 -0.38 1.05
C GLU A 81 -2.39 -0.83 2.40
N VAL A 82 -2.73 0.15 3.22
CA VAL A 82 -3.31 -0.02 4.55
C VAL A 82 -4.50 0.92 4.72
N PHE A 83 -5.51 0.49 5.47
CA PHE A 83 -6.64 1.30 5.92
C PHE A 83 -6.76 1.18 7.43
N ILE A 84 -7.02 2.31 8.07
CA ILE A 84 -7.19 2.40 9.52
C ILE A 84 -8.55 3.04 9.77
N ASP A 85 -9.50 2.25 10.25
CA ASP A 85 -10.84 2.71 10.60
C ASP A 85 -11.01 2.68 12.12
N MET A 86 -11.49 3.78 12.68
CA MET A 86 -11.83 3.87 14.10
C MET A 86 -13.27 4.36 14.26
N HIS A 87 -13.97 3.78 15.22
CA HIS A 87 -15.34 4.15 15.55
C HIS A 87 -15.38 4.81 16.92
N LYS A 88 -16.20 5.87 17.04
CA LYS A 88 -16.37 6.69 18.25
C LYS A 88 -15.22 7.63 18.58
N GLU A 89 -14.28 7.82 17.66
CA GLU A 89 -13.31 8.92 17.72
C GLU A 89 -13.87 10.18 17.05
N GLY A 90 -13.37 11.34 17.45
CA GLY A 90 -13.72 12.62 16.83
C GLY A 90 -13.42 12.65 15.32
N ALA A 91 -14.22 13.40 14.57
CA ALA A 91 -14.10 13.47 13.11
C ALA A 91 -12.70 13.90 12.63
N ALA A 92 -12.04 14.79 13.38
CA ALA A 92 -10.67 15.24 13.09
C ALA A 92 -9.66 14.09 13.17
N PHE A 93 -9.70 13.31 14.25
CA PHE A 93 -8.78 12.19 14.45
C PHE A 93 -9.00 11.08 13.41
N ARG A 94 -10.27 10.73 13.15
CA ARG A 94 -10.63 9.77 12.09
C ARG A 94 -10.13 10.23 10.71
N SER A 95 -10.28 11.51 10.39
CA SER A 95 -9.82 12.07 9.11
C SER A 95 -8.30 12.05 9.00
N LEU A 96 -7.59 12.38 10.08
CA LEU A 96 -6.14 12.33 10.13
C LEU A 96 -5.61 10.91 9.93
N MET A 97 -6.20 9.91 10.60
CA MET A 97 -5.81 8.50 10.42
C MET A 97 -6.08 8.01 9.00
N ASN A 98 -7.18 8.43 8.39
CA ASN A 98 -7.46 8.10 6.99
C ASN A 98 -6.45 8.76 6.03
N CYS A 99 -6.12 10.03 6.21
CA CYS A 99 -5.09 10.72 5.42
C CYS A 99 -3.72 10.07 5.60
N PHE A 100 -3.37 9.68 6.82
CA PHE A 100 -2.12 8.98 7.14
C PHE A 100 -2.06 7.62 6.43
N ALA A 101 -3.12 6.82 6.51
CA ALA A 101 -3.21 5.53 5.84
C ALA A 101 -3.06 5.66 4.32
N ILE A 102 -3.66 6.70 3.71
CA ILE A 102 -3.49 7.02 2.29
C ILE A 102 -2.03 7.37 1.97
N ALA A 103 -1.38 8.19 2.80
CA ALA A 103 0.00 8.61 2.61
C ALA A 103 0.97 7.41 2.65
N VAL A 104 0.84 6.54 3.66
CA VAL A 104 1.62 5.28 3.78
C VAL A 104 1.38 4.39 2.56
N SER A 105 0.11 4.20 2.18
CA SER A 105 -0.26 3.39 1.01
C SER A 105 0.36 3.92 -0.29
N LYS A 106 0.41 5.25 -0.46
CA LYS A 106 1.10 5.86 -1.59
C LYS A 106 2.60 5.62 -1.50
N GLY A 107 3.22 5.81 -0.34
CA GLY A 107 4.65 5.53 -0.16
C GLY A 107 5.02 4.10 -0.56
N LEU A 108 4.26 3.10 -0.09
CA LEU A 108 4.44 1.70 -0.48
C LEU A 108 4.31 1.50 -2.01
N GLN A 109 3.34 2.16 -2.64
CA GLN A 109 3.15 2.09 -4.10
C GLN A 109 4.26 2.77 -4.91
N TYR A 110 4.97 3.73 -4.32
CA TYR A 110 6.16 4.38 -4.90
C TYR A 110 7.47 3.69 -4.50
N GLY A 111 7.40 2.51 -3.87
CA GLY A 111 8.57 1.69 -3.57
C GLY A 111 9.28 2.02 -2.26
N VAL A 112 8.66 2.81 -1.37
CA VAL A 112 9.15 2.93 0.00
C VAL A 112 8.96 1.57 0.68
N PRO A 113 10.02 0.92 1.19
CA PRO A 113 9.91 -0.40 1.81
C PRO A 113 9.15 -0.30 3.14
N LEU A 114 8.43 -1.37 3.49
CA LEU A 114 7.68 -1.43 4.75
C LEU A 114 8.59 -1.30 5.98
N GLU A 115 9.81 -1.86 5.93
CA GLU A 115 10.83 -1.77 6.98
C GLU A 115 11.04 -0.33 7.46
N GLU A 116 11.22 0.61 6.52
CA GLU A 116 11.46 2.04 6.82
C GLU A 116 10.28 2.68 7.56
N PHE A 117 9.05 2.30 7.21
CA PHE A 117 7.89 2.76 7.94
C PHE A 117 7.78 2.16 9.33
N VAL A 118 8.10 0.87 9.48
CA VAL A 118 8.10 0.19 10.79
C VAL A 118 9.13 0.86 11.70
N ASP A 119 10.36 1.05 11.24
CA ASP A 119 11.42 1.69 12.04
C ASP A 119 11.09 3.13 12.41
N THR A 120 10.43 3.87 11.52
CA THR A 120 10.04 5.26 11.77
C THR A 120 8.90 5.37 12.79
N PHE A 121 7.90 4.50 12.72
CA PHE A 121 6.63 4.70 13.40
C PHE A 121 6.42 3.86 14.67
N VAL A 122 7.19 2.79 14.84
CA VAL A 122 7.17 2.02 16.09
C VAL A 122 7.67 2.91 17.24
N PHE A 123 7.06 2.76 18.41
CA PHE A 123 7.27 3.54 19.63
C PHE A 123 6.89 5.03 19.57
N THR A 124 6.28 5.49 18.48
CA THR A 124 5.70 6.83 18.43
C THR A 124 4.58 6.99 19.46
N ARG A 125 4.58 8.11 20.18
CA ARG A 125 3.69 8.35 21.33
C ARG A 125 2.66 9.43 21.02
N PHE A 126 1.38 9.07 21.09
CA PHE A 126 0.25 9.99 21.11
C PHE A 126 -1.02 9.23 21.49
N GLU A 127 -2.02 9.93 22.02
CA GLU A 127 -3.30 9.33 22.38
C GLU A 127 -4.15 9.00 21.13
N PRO A 128 -4.87 7.86 21.09
CA PRO A 128 -5.01 6.86 22.16
C PRO A 128 -3.79 5.95 22.40
N SER A 129 -3.43 5.77 23.67
CA SER A 129 -2.37 4.86 24.12
C SER A 129 -2.86 3.88 25.20
N GLY A 130 -2.12 2.79 25.44
CA GLY A 130 -2.40 1.88 26.56
C GLY A 130 -2.62 0.42 26.16
N THR A 131 -3.48 -0.28 26.92
CA THR A 131 -3.64 -1.75 26.86
C THR A 131 -4.24 -2.19 25.55
N CYS A 132 -3.61 -3.22 24.98
CA CYS A 132 -3.94 -3.76 23.69
C CYS A 132 -4.63 -5.12 23.77
N ASP A 133 -5.64 -5.32 22.94
CA ASP A 133 -6.31 -6.60 22.74
C ASP A 133 -5.69 -7.33 21.54
N HIS A 134 -4.50 -7.89 21.74
CA HIS A 134 -3.75 -8.68 20.75
C HIS A 134 -3.00 -9.83 21.44
N PRO A 135 -2.83 -11.00 20.80
CA PRO A 135 -2.03 -12.11 21.36
C PRO A 135 -0.59 -11.69 21.67
N ASN A 136 0.07 -10.99 20.73
CA ASN A 136 1.49 -10.62 20.81
C ASN A 136 1.81 -9.22 21.38
N ILE A 137 0.90 -8.25 21.20
CA ILE A 137 1.10 -6.85 21.59
C ILE A 137 0.17 -6.54 22.76
N LYS A 138 0.72 -6.35 23.96
CA LYS A 138 -0.08 -6.13 25.18
C LYS A 138 -0.24 -4.65 25.54
N MET A 139 0.70 -3.83 25.10
CA MET A 139 0.78 -2.40 25.39
C MET A 139 1.30 -1.69 24.16
N ALA A 140 0.67 -0.57 23.76
CA ALA A 140 1.15 0.31 22.69
C ALA A 140 1.11 1.78 23.12
N GLN A 141 1.99 2.58 22.52
CA GLN A 141 2.16 3.99 22.84
C GLN A 141 1.33 4.92 21.96
N SER A 142 0.74 4.38 20.89
CA SER A 142 -0.22 5.05 20.03
C SER A 142 -0.93 4.05 19.11
N VAL A 143 -1.95 4.52 18.38
CA VAL A 143 -2.59 3.76 17.29
C VAL A 143 -1.60 3.42 16.18
N ILE A 144 -0.75 4.37 15.80
CA ILE A 144 0.24 4.17 14.73
C ILE A 144 1.33 3.17 15.17
N ASP A 145 1.86 3.30 16.38
CA ASP A 145 2.80 2.34 16.98
C ASP A 145 2.23 0.92 16.91
N TYR A 146 0.99 0.75 17.39
CA TYR A 146 0.33 -0.55 17.36
C TYR A 146 0.19 -1.12 15.94
N VAL A 147 -0.27 -0.31 14.98
CA VAL A 147 -0.45 -0.74 13.58
C VAL A 147 0.89 -1.18 12.97
N PHE A 148 1.97 -0.41 13.12
CA PHE A 148 3.25 -0.78 12.53
C PHE A 148 3.92 -1.96 13.23
N ARG A 149 3.66 -2.18 14.52
CA ARG A 149 4.07 -3.42 15.20
C ARG A 149 3.33 -4.64 14.66
N VAL A 150 2.03 -4.53 14.36
CA VAL A 150 1.28 -5.61 13.69
C VAL A 150 1.84 -5.85 12.28
N LEU A 151 2.02 -4.79 11.48
CA LEU A 151 2.52 -4.92 10.11
C LEU A 151 3.95 -5.48 10.05
N GLY A 152 4.85 -5.01 10.92
CA GLY A 152 6.21 -5.53 10.99
C GLY A 152 6.26 -6.99 11.46
N MET A 153 5.38 -7.38 12.37
CA MET A 153 5.28 -8.78 12.79
C MET A 153 4.76 -9.66 11.65
N GLU A 154 3.65 -9.29 11.03
CA GLU A 154 2.97 -10.11 10.03
C GLU A 154 3.72 -10.19 8.68
N TYR A 155 4.22 -9.06 8.18
CA TYR A 155 4.86 -8.97 6.87
C TYR A 155 6.39 -9.00 6.89
N LEU A 156 7.05 -8.66 8.02
CA LEU A 156 8.52 -8.69 8.13
C LEU A 156 9.02 -9.76 9.10
N GLY A 157 8.12 -10.39 9.87
CA GLY A 157 8.49 -11.44 10.83
C GLY A 157 9.27 -10.87 12.02
N ARG A 158 9.26 -9.55 12.16
CA ARG A 158 9.98 -8.83 13.21
C ARG A 158 9.25 -8.97 14.53
N THR A 159 9.99 -9.40 15.54
CA THR A 159 9.48 -9.66 16.89
C THR A 159 10.24 -8.89 17.97
N ASP A 160 11.11 -7.95 17.58
CA ASP A 160 11.89 -7.08 18.46
C ASP A 160 11.01 -6.15 19.30
N PHE A 161 9.88 -5.71 18.72
CA PHE A 161 8.95 -4.81 19.38
C PHE A 161 7.74 -5.50 20.02
N VAL A 162 7.59 -6.83 19.99
CA VAL A 162 6.40 -7.51 20.56
C VAL A 162 6.66 -7.98 21.99
N GLN A 163 5.64 -7.95 22.86
CA GLN A 163 5.83 -8.42 24.25
C GLN A 163 5.74 -9.95 24.36
N VAL A 164 4.88 -10.58 23.57
CA VAL A 164 4.74 -12.04 23.51
C VAL A 164 5.08 -12.48 22.09
N LYS A 165 6.17 -13.24 21.94
CA LYS A 165 6.62 -13.70 20.62
C LYS A 165 5.61 -14.71 20.04
N PRO A 166 5.16 -14.52 18.79
CA PRO A 166 4.26 -15.48 18.14
C PRO A 166 4.97 -16.81 17.90
N ALA A 167 4.19 -17.89 17.79
CA ALA A 167 4.73 -19.14 17.30
C ALA A 167 5.13 -18.97 15.82
N ALA A 168 6.19 -19.67 15.40
CA ALA A 168 6.71 -19.51 14.05
C ALA A 168 5.64 -19.73 12.96
N ASP A 169 4.63 -20.57 13.19
CA ASP A 169 3.60 -20.93 12.20
C ASP A 169 2.45 -19.92 12.06
N GLU A 170 2.39 -18.87 12.89
CA GLU A 170 1.24 -17.94 12.95
C GLU A 170 1.36 -16.72 12.02
N LEU A 171 2.55 -16.46 11.46
CA LEU A 171 2.83 -15.24 10.68
C LEU A 171 2.39 -15.34 9.21
N ILE A 172 1.88 -14.25 8.63
CA ILE A 172 1.50 -14.14 7.20
C ILE A 172 2.67 -14.48 6.26
N LEU A 173 3.90 -14.06 6.60
CA LEU A 173 5.10 -14.43 5.85
C LEU A 173 5.22 -15.93 5.57
N ASN A 174 4.81 -16.79 6.50
CA ASN A 174 4.85 -18.23 6.25
C ASN A 174 3.85 -18.66 5.21
N GLN A 175 2.73 -17.98 4.99
CA GLN A 175 1.81 -18.36 3.91
C GLN A 175 2.46 -18.13 2.55
N HIS A 176 3.18 -17.03 2.38
CA HIS A 176 3.86 -16.72 1.12
C HIS A 176 5.11 -17.60 0.92
N GLU A 177 5.94 -17.80 1.95
CA GLU A 177 7.06 -18.73 1.88
C GLU A 177 6.61 -20.18 1.70
N ARG A 178 5.50 -20.59 2.33
CA ARG A 178 4.91 -21.92 2.17
C ARG A 178 4.32 -22.08 0.77
N GLN A 179 3.69 -21.06 0.20
CA GLN A 179 3.23 -21.06 -1.20
C GLN A 179 4.41 -21.16 -2.16
N VAL A 180 5.45 -20.33 -1.99
CA VAL A 180 6.68 -20.37 -2.79
C VAL A 180 7.40 -21.71 -2.60
N ARG A 181 7.42 -22.30 -1.40
CA ARG A 181 7.99 -23.62 -1.13
C ARG A 181 7.14 -24.76 -1.67
N LEU A 182 5.82 -24.62 -1.76
CA LEU A 182 4.92 -25.57 -2.41
C LEU A 182 5.08 -25.51 -3.94
N GLU A 183 5.28 -24.32 -4.50
CA GLU A 183 5.49 -24.09 -5.93
C GLU A 183 6.93 -24.41 -6.38
N ALA A 184 7.92 -24.28 -5.49
CA ALA A 184 9.33 -24.58 -5.73
C ALA A 184 9.74 -26.02 -5.39
N GLN A 185 8.81 -26.87 -4.92
CA GLN A 185 9.09 -28.29 -4.78
C GLN A 185 9.14 -28.94 -6.17
N PRO A 186 10.26 -29.59 -6.56
CA PRO A 186 10.26 -30.38 -7.78
C PRO A 186 9.26 -31.53 -7.60
N LEU A 187 8.55 -31.88 -8.67
CA LEU A 187 7.80 -33.14 -8.80
C LEU A 187 8.77 -34.32 -8.61
N ILE A 188 9.05 -34.70 -7.36
CA ILE A 188 9.69 -35.97 -7.05
C ILE A 188 8.57 -37.01 -6.99
N SER A 189 8.78 -38.06 -7.78
CA SER A 189 7.81 -38.97 -8.37
C SER A 189 6.85 -39.67 -7.42
N ALA A 190 5.66 -39.97 -7.95
CA ALA A 190 4.63 -40.88 -7.43
C ALA A 190 5.09 -42.36 -7.31
N SER A 191 6.32 -42.65 -6.90
CA SER A 191 6.86 -44.01 -6.81
C SER A 191 7.17 -44.50 -5.39
N GLU A 192 7.10 -43.63 -4.37
CA GLU A 192 7.42 -44.00 -2.98
C GLU A 192 6.19 -44.31 -2.10
N ALA A 193 4.97 -44.03 -2.59
CA ALA A 193 3.73 -44.32 -1.85
C ALA A 193 3.28 -45.80 -1.90
N ALA A 194 3.99 -46.68 -2.63
CA ALA A 194 3.56 -48.07 -2.83
C ALA A 194 4.23 -49.10 -1.89
N ARG A 195 4.95 -48.67 -0.85
CA ARG A 195 5.76 -49.60 -0.02
C ARG A 195 5.34 -49.71 1.46
N ALA A 196 4.25 -49.09 1.90
CA ALA A 196 3.87 -49.06 3.31
C ALA A 196 2.58 -49.81 3.71
N ASP A 197 1.85 -50.46 2.78
CA ASP A 197 0.58 -51.15 3.09
C ASP A 197 0.68 -52.68 3.06
N ARG A 198 1.68 -53.27 3.73
CA ARG A 198 1.82 -54.74 3.80
C ARG A 198 1.84 -55.39 5.18
N GLU A 199 1.58 -54.64 6.26
CA GLU A 199 1.50 -55.22 7.60
C GLU A 199 0.34 -54.63 8.41
N ALA A 200 -0.86 -55.20 8.21
CA ALA A 200 -1.91 -55.29 9.25
C ALA A 200 -3.05 -56.19 8.74
N GLY A 201 -2.89 -57.50 8.92
CA GLY A 201 -3.97 -58.47 8.78
C GLY A 201 -4.77 -58.64 10.08
N ASN A 202 -6.08 -58.83 9.92
CA ASN A 202 -7.06 -59.43 10.84
C ASN A 202 -7.58 -58.64 12.05
N ALA A 203 -8.77 -58.07 11.91
CA ALA A 203 -9.90 -58.32 12.82
C ALA A 203 -11.23 -57.99 12.12
N ALA A 204 -12.21 -58.88 12.30
CA ALA A 204 -13.44 -59.01 11.52
C ALA A 204 -14.54 -57.98 11.87
N LEU A 205 -15.38 -57.65 10.87
CA LEU A 205 -16.68 -56.97 11.02
C LEU A 205 -17.81 -57.86 10.44
N PRO A 206 -19.02 -57.86 11.03
CA PRO A 206 -20.14 -58.73 10.64
C PRO A 206 -20.98 -58.16 9.47
N PRO A 207 -21.95 -58.92 8.91
CA PRO A 207 -22.27 -58.87 7.48
C PRO A 207 -23.43 -57.96 7.07
N VAL A 208 -23.44 -57.75 5.75
CA VAL A 208 -24.29 -56.95 4.87
C VAL A 208 -25.75 -57.40 4.71
N MET A 209 -26.63 -56.46 4.37
CA MET A 209 -27.92 -56.69 3.70
C MET A 209 -28.10 -55.70 2.50
N SER A 210 -28.22 -56.29 1.32
CA SER A 210 -28.86 -55.97 0.01
C SER A 210 -29.63 -54.63 -0.14
N GLY A 211 -29.67 -53.86 -1.24
CA GLY A 211 -29.33 -53.88 -2.70
C GLY A 211 -29.99 -52.61 -3.33
N PRO A 212 -30.22 -52.42 -4.66
CA PRO A 212 -29.69 -53.05 -5.88
C PRO A 212 -29.06 -52.06 -6.92
N SER A 213 -28.44 -52.66 -7.94
CA SER A 213 -27.75 -52.09 -9.13
C SER A 213 -28.56 -51.17 -10.06
N VAL A 214 -27.89 -50.17 -10.65
CA VAL A 214 -28.18 -49.66 -12.02
C VAL A 214 -26.86 -49.34 -12.76
N HIS A 215 -26.78 -49.81 -14.00
CA HIS A 215 -25.68 -49.72 -14.98
C HIS A 215 -25.31 -48.27 -15.42
N PRO A 216 -24.09 -48.05 -15.96
CA PRO A 216 -23.69 -46.80 -16.60
C PRO A 216 -23.90 -46.83 -18.12
N PRO A 217 -24.02 -45.67 -18.80
CA PRO A 217 -23.74 -45.56 -20.22
C PRO A 217 -22.51 -44.69 -20.53
N GLN A 218 -21.84 -45.13 -21.59
CA GLN A 218 -20.64 -44.62 -22.28
C GLN A 218 -20.95 -43.39 -23.19
N PRO A 219 -19.92 -42.76 -23.81
CA PRO A 219 -19.97 -41.38 -24.32
C PRO A 219 -20.35 -41.28 -25.80
N VAL A 220 -20.74 -40.07 -26.22
CA VAL A 220 -20.92 -39.69 -27.64
C VAL A 220 -20.23 -38.36 -27.97
N HIS A 221 -19.77 -38.30 -29.22
CA HIS A 221 -18.88 -37.31 -29.82
C HIS A 221 -19.65 -36.31 -30.72
N SER A 222 -18.96 -35.22 -31.09
CA SER A 222 -19.11 -34.37 -32.30
C SER A 222 -20.10 -33.19 -32.33
N GLY A 223 -19.59 -32.03 -32.77
CA GLY A 223 -20.37 -30.95 -33.38
C GLY A 223 -19.74 -29.56 -33.43
N ASN A 224 -19.04 -29.24 -34.53
CA ASN A 224 -18.42 -27.94 -34.91
C ASN A 224 -19.41 -26.75 -35.06
N GLY A 225 -18.88 -25.53 -34.94
CA GLY A 225 -19.50 -24.31 -35.50
C GLY A 225 -18.60 -23.06 -35.45
N HIS A 226 -18.12 -22.60 -36.61
CA HIS A 226 -17.34 -21.38 -36.83
C HIS A 226 -18.24 -20.15 -37.06
N GLY A 227 -17.75 -18.95 -36.74
CA GLY A 227 -18.34 -17.67 -37.17
C GLY A 227 -17.33 -16.52 -37.09
N ASN A 228 -16.99 -15.95 -38.25
CA ASN A 228 -15.92 -14.98 -38.51
C ASN A 228 -16.50 -13.55 -38.66
N GLY A 229 -15.71 -12.49 -38.42
CA GLY A 229 -16.15 -11.11 -38.65
C GLY A 229 -15.03 -10.07 -38.59
N ASN A 230 -14.55 -9.67 -39.77
CA ASN A 230 -13.50 -8.67 -40.04
C ASN A 230 -14.09 -7.24 -40.14
N GLY A 231 -13.32 -6.20 -39.80
CA GLY A 231 -13.62 -4.81 -40.12
C GLY A 231 -12.38 -3.91 -40.02
N ASN A 232 -11.97 -3.36 -41.17
CA ASN A 232 -10.72 -2.63 -41.41
C ASN A 232 -11.04 -1.16 -41.75
N GLY A 233 -10.23 -0.19 -41.34
CA GLY A 233 -10.40 1.22 -41.72
C GLY A 233 -9.13 2.07 -41.52
N LYS A 234 -8.51 2.50 -42.62
CA LYS A 234 -7.33 3.38 -42.69
C LYS A 234 -7.75 4.86 -42.83
N GLY A 235 -6.92 5.77 -42.34
CA GLY A 235 -6.93 7.19 -42.70
C GLY A 235 -5.63 7.88 -42.26
N ASN A 236 -4.92 8.51 -43.20
CA ASN A 236 -3.56 9.06 -43.09
C ASN A 236 -3.61 10.57 -43.38
N GLY A 237 -2.75 11.40 -42.78
CA GLY A 237 -2.61 12.82 -43.14
C GLY A 237 -1.53 13.55 -42.32
N ASN A 238 -0.57 14.17 -43.01
CA ASN A 238 0.69 14.74 -42.53
C ASN A 238 0.73 16.27 -42.81
N GLY A 239 1.48 17.07 -42.04
CA GLY A 239 1.72 18.49 -42.34
C GLY A 239 2.75 19.18 -41.41
N ASN A 240 3.76 19.81 -42.00
CA ASN A 240 5.02 20.34 -41.43
C ASN A 240 4.95 21.82 -40.97
N GLY A 241 5.82 22.18 -39.98
CA GLY A 241 6.75 23.32 -40.07
C GLY A 241 6.46 24.61 -39.28
N HIS A 242 7.27 24.94 -38.25
CA HIS A 242 8.20 26.08 -38.20
C HIS A 242 8.89 26.25 -36.83
N ALA A 243 10.06 26.89 -36.86
CA ALA A 243 11.11 26.96 -35.83
C ALA A 243 10.87 27.98 -34.69
N GLN A 244 11.49 27.72 -33.52
CA GLN A 244 12.29 28.63 -32.67
C GLN A 244 12.21 28.27 -31.17
N GLN A 245 13.38 28.10 -30.53
CA GLN A 245 13.60 28.21 -29.08
C GLN A 245 14.04 29.66 -28.74
N PRO A 246 14.13 30.10 -27.46
CA PRO A 246 13.50 29.62 -26.21
C PRO A 246 12.90 30.76 -25.35
N VAL A 247 11.72 30.57 -24.74
CA VAL A 247 11.26 31.31 -23.53
C VAL A 247 10.06 30.57 -22.94
N MET A 248 10.25 29.61 -22.03
CA MET A 248 9.16 28.82 -21.45
C MET A 248 9.36 28.56 -19.95
N LEU A 249 9.41 29.61 -19.13
CA LEU A 249 9.12 29.46 -17.71
C LEU A 249 8.00 30.41 -17.24
N ASN A 250 7.83 31.58 -17.87
CA ASN A 250 6.82 32.54 -17.43
C ASN A 250 5.42 32.33 -18.06
N ALA A 251 5.32 31.72 -19.25
CA ALA A 251 4.04 31.57 -19.95
C ALA A 251 3.10 30.52 -19.30
N MET A 252 3.67 29.48 -18.67
CA MET A 252 2.86 28.45 -18.02
C MET A 252 2.28 28.93 -16.68
N GLU A 253 3.04 29.74 -15.94
CA GLU A 253 2.60 30.29 -14.65
C GLU A 253 1.52 31.36 -14.83
N GLU A 254 1.64 32.19 -15.88
CA GLU A 254 0.63 33.21 -16.21
C GLU A 254 -0.64 32.60 -16.81
N GLN A 255 -0.53 31.50 -17.58
CA GLN A 255 -1.68 30.68 -17.98
C GLN A 255 -2.33 29.98 -16.78
N LEU A 256 -1.55 29.49 -15.81
CA LEU A 256 -2.10 28.79 -14.64
C LEU A 256 -2.81 29.77 -13.70
N SER A 257 -2.25 30.97 -13.51
CA SER A 257 -2.86 32.03 -12.71
C SER A 257 -4.16 32.56 -13.33
N SER A 258 -4.24 32.68 -14.66
CA SER A 258 -5.47 33.12 -15.35
C SER A 258 -6.55 32.03 -15.41
N MET A 259 -6.19 30.74 -15.26
CA MET A 259 -7.13 29.63 -15.24
C MET A 259 -7.67 29.26 -13.84
N MET A 260 -7.07 29.78 -12.76
CA MET A 260 -7.36 29.34 -11.38
C MET A 260 -7.74 30.46 -10.39
N GLY A 261 -7.78 31.72 -10.82
CA GLY A 261 -7.94 32.89 -9.91
C GLY A 261 -9.25 32.95 -9.10
N ASP A 262 -10.32 32.28 -9.53
CA ASP A 262 -11.65 32.33 -8.92
C ASP A 262 -12.33 30.95 -8.81
N ALA A 263 -11.57 29.85 -8.94
CA ALA A 263 -12.15 28.51 -8.98
C ALA A 263 -12.69 28.07 -7.61
N PRO A 264 -14.01 27.88 -7.45
CA PRO A 264 -14.59 27.46 -6.17
C PRO A 264 -14.19 26.01 -5.83
N PHE A 265 -14.19 25.68 -4.54
CA PHE A 265 -14.05 24.28 -4.11
C PHE A 265 -15.27 23.46 -4.52
N CYS A 266 -15.07 22.17 -4.77
CA CYS A 266 -16.17 21.28 -5.12
C CYS A 266 -17.12 21.06 -3.94
N GLU A 267 -18.41 21.34 -4.10
CA GLU A 267 -19.42 21.12 -3.03
C GLU A 267 -19.60 19.63 -2.67
N SER A 268 -19.28 18.73 -3.59
CA SER A 268 -19.43 17.28 -3.39
C SER A 268 -18.23 16.64 -2.67
N CYS A 269 -17.00 17.07 -2.97
CA CYS A 269 -15.79 16.41 -2.42
C CYS A 269 -14.68 17.35 -1.92
N GLY A 270 -14.88 18.67 -1.95
CA GLY A 270 -13.93 19.67 -1.46
C GLY A 270 -12.69 19.91 -2.31
N HIS A 271 -12.51 19.19 -3.42
CA HIS A 271 -11.34 19.39 -4.30
C HIS A 271 -11.45 20.70 -5.09
N VAL A 272 -10.32 21.39 -5.32
CA VAL A 272 -10.25 22.58 -6.17
C VAL A 272 -10.76 22.22 -7.56
N THR A 273 -11.73 22.99 -8.06
CA THR A 273 -12.28 22.75 -9.40
C THR A 273 -11.41 23.40 -10.46
N VAL A 274 -11.53 22.93 -11.71
CA VAL A 274 -10.82 23.49 -12.87
C VAL A 274 -11.85 24.04 -13.83
N ARG A 275 -11.58 25.23 -14.40
CA ARG A 275 -12.46 25.89 -15.35
C ARG A 275 -12.63 25.02 -16.62
N ASN A 276 -13.87 24.80 -17.01
CA ASN A 276 -14.26 24.03 -18.20
C ASN A 276 -15.35 24.79 -18.96
N GLY A 277 -14.93 25.77 -19.77
CA GLY A 277 -15.86 26.68 -20.46
C GLY A 277 -16.45 27.72 -19.51
N SER A 278 -17.78 27.85 -19.49
CA SER A 278 -18.53 28.66 -18.52
C SER A 278 -18.69 27.98 -17.15
N CYS A 279 -18.40 26.69 -17.05
CA CYS A 279 -18.55 25.90 -15.84
C CYS A 279 -17.21 25.63 -15.15
N TYR A 280 -17.28 25.08 -13.94
CA TYR A 280 -16.19 24.46 -13.22
C TYR A 280 -16.39 22.95 -13.15
N LYS A 281 -15.32 22.18 -13.35
CA LYS A 281 -15.33 20.71 -13.28
C LYS A 281 -14.38 20.22 -12.21
N CYS A 282 -14.87 19.34 -11.33
CA CYS A 282 -14.02 18.64 -10.38
C CYS A 282 -13.33 17.45 -11.07
N LEU A 283 -11.99 17.43 -11.04
CA LEU A 283 -11.21 16.31 -11.57
C LEU A 283 -11.22 15.06 -10.66
N ASN A 284 -11.64 15.21 -9.40
CA ASN A 284 -11.68 14.12 -8.43
C ASN A 284 -13.02 13.35 -8.48
N CYS A 285 -14.16 14.03 -8.37
CA CYS A 285 -15.48 13.38 -8.35
C CYS A 285 -16.30 13.56 -9.64
N GLY A 286 -15.82 14.35 -10.60
CA GLY A 286 -16.49 14.56 -11.88
C GLY A 286 -17.66 15.54 -11.87
N THR A 287 -18.06 16.08 -10.72
CA THR A 287 -19.16 17.04 -10.60
C THR A 287 -18.84 18.36 -11.32
N SER A 288 -19.79 18.84 -12.11
CA SER A 288 -19.76 20.16 -12.76
C SER A 288 -20.62 21.17 -12.01
N GLN A 289 -20.13 22.40 -11.81
CA GLN A 289 -20.80 23.45 -11.05
C GLN A 289 -20.65 24.80 -11.76
N GLY A 290 -21.58 25.74 -11.52
CA GLY A 290 -21.50 27.10 -12.06
C GLY A 290 -21.75 27.19 -13.57
N CYS A 291 -22.49 26.26 -14.17
CA CYS A 291 -22.92 26.36 -15.56
C CYS A 291 -24.10 27.34 -15.67
N SER A 292 -23.88 28.50 -16.29
CA SER A 292 -24.93 29.42 -16.75
C SER A 292 -25.54 28.95 -18.07
#